data_AF-A0A6A6XZJ4-F1
#
_entry.id   AF-A0A6A6XZJ4-F1
#
_cell.length_a   1.000
_cell.length_b   1.000
_cell.length_c   1.000
_cell.angle_alpha   90.00
_cell.angle_beta   90.00
_cell.angle_gamma   90.00
#
_symmetry.space_group_name_H-M   'P 1'
#
loop_
_entity.id
_entity.type
_entity.pdbx_description
1 polymer ?
#
loop_
_entity_poly.entity_id
_entity_poly.type
_entity_poly.pdbx_seq_one_letter_code
_entity_poly.pdbx_strand_id
1 'polypeptide(L)' 'EEIRLDSKEGTPPTAIREISQMKDSKHVNIVYLYDFIDTENKLMLVFEYMDKDLKKYMDS' A
#
# COMPACT_ATOMS: atom_id res chain seq x y z
N GLU A 1 -9.00 -6.32 8.35
CA GLU A 1 -9.42 -7.40 7.44
C GLU A 1 -8.20 -7.84 6.65
N GLU A 2 -7.96 -9.14 6.55
CA GLU A 2 -6.80 -9.69 5.84
C GLU A 2 -7.19 -9.83 4.36
N ILE A 3 -6.66 -8.96 3.49
CA ILE A 3 -6.89 -9.06 2.04
C ILE A 3 -6.06 -10.24 1.54
N ARG A 4 -6.72 -11.38 1.32
CA ARG A 4 -6.11 -12.55 0.71
C ARG A 4 -6.24 -12.43 -0.80
N LEU A 5 -5.11 -12.24 -1.49
CA LEU A 5 -5.02 -12.32 -2.93
C LEU A 5 -5.17 -13.79 -3.32
N ASP A 6 -6.33 -14.17 -3.86
CA ASP A 6 -6.48 -15.49 -4.46
C ASP A 6 -5.74 -15.48 -5.80
N SER A 7 -4.68 -16.29 -5.90
CA SER A 7 -3.80 -16.40 -7.07
C SER A 7 -4.52 -16.68 -8.41
N LYS A 8 -5.81 -17.04 -8.39
CA LYS A 8 -6.63 -17.25 -9.60
C LYS A 8 -7.49 -16.05 -10.01
N GLU A 9 -7.82 -15.14 -9.10
CA GLU A 9 -8.70 -13.99 -9.37
C GLU A 9 -7.93 -12.68 -9.62
N GLY A 10 -6.61 -12.68 -9.47
CA GLY A 10 -5.80 -11.47 -9.57
C GLY A 10 -6.09 -10.49 -8.45
N THR A 11 -5.64 -9.24 -8.59
CA THR A 11 -5.93 -8.21 -7.59
C THR A 11 -7.40 -7.80 -7.64
N PRO A 12 -8.16 -7.89 -6.53
CA PRO A 12 -9.57 -7.52 -6.52
C PRO A 12 -9.81 -6.06 -7.00
N PRO A 13 -10.84 -5.78 -7.80
CA PRO A 13 -11.14 -4.42 -8.28
C PRO A 13 -11.36 -3.41 -7.14
N THR A 14 -11.86 -3.89 -6.00
CA THR A 14 -12.01 -3.09 -4.78
C THR A 14 -10.66 -2.62 -4.25
N ALA A 15 -9.66 -3.50 -4.23
CA ALA A 15 -8.29 -3.16 -3.82
C ALA A 15 -7.64 -2.17 -4.81
N ILE A 16 -7.79 -2.38 -6.12
CA ILE A 16 -7.30 -1.43 -7.14
C ILE A 16 -7.94 -0.05 -6.95
N ARG A 17 -9.25 0.01 -6.66
CA ARG A 17 -9.97 1.27 -6.41
C ARG A 17 -9.47 1.97 -5.15
N GLU A 18 -9.16 1.24 -4.08
CA GLU A 18 -8.61 1.79 -2.84
C GLU A 18 -7.18 2.31 -3.03
N ILE A 19 -6.34 1.56 -3.74
CA ILE A 19 -4.97 1.97 -4.10
C ILE A 19 -4.99 3.24 -4.95
N SER A 20 -5.92 3.33 -5.91
CA SER A 20 -6.08 4.52 -6.76
C SER A 20 -6.44 5.74 -5.93
N GLN A 21 -7.38 5.61 -4.98
CA GLN A 21 -7.72 6.69 -4.05
C GLN A 21 -6.54 7.11 -3.17
N MET A 22 -5.74 6.16 -2.72
CA MET A 22 -4.54 6.43 -1.93
C MET A 22 -3.48 7.21 -2.72
N LYS A 23 -3.32 6.93 -4.02
CA LYS A 23 -2.39 7.64 -4.92
C LYS A 23 -2.72 9.13 -5.07
N ASP A 24 -4.01 9.48 -4.97
CA ASP A 24 -4.49 10.86 -5.05
C ASP A 24 -4.42 11.61 -3.70
N SER A 25 -4.23 10.89 -2.59
CA SER A 25 -4.14 11.45 -1.25
C SER A 25 -2.79 12.15 -1.03
N LYS A 26 -2.76 13.47 -1.26
CA LYS A 26 -1.57 14.31 -1.04
C LYS A 26 -1.73 15.12 0.24
N HIS A 27 -1.16 14.62 1.33
CA HIS A 27 -1.18 15.29 2.63
C HIS A 27 0.12 15.04 3.39
N VAL A 28 0.65 16.07 4.06
CA VAL A 28 1.95 16.03 4.76
C VAL A 28 2.08 14.96 5.86
N ASN A 29 0.94 14.51 6.41
CA ASN A 29 0.88 13.48 7.46
C ASN A 29 0.40 12.10 6.96
N ILE A 30 0.29 11.90 5.65
CA ILE A 30 -0.11 10.61 5.06
C ILE A 30 1.03 10.10 4.20
N VAL A 31 1.44 8.85 4.43
CA VAL A 31 2.50 8.24 3.64
C VAL A 31 2.15 8.21 2.16
N TYR A 32 2.98 8.84 1.33
CA TYR A 32 2.68 8.96 -0.09
C TYR A 32 2.91 7.64 -0.83
N LEU A 33 1.92 7.22 -1.62
CA LEU A 33 2.05 6.11 -2.57
C LEU A 33 2.55 6.66 -3.92
N TYR A 34 3.79 6.34 -4.30
CA TYR A 34 4.34 6.70 -5.60
C TYR A 34 3.73 5.87 -6.72
N ASP A 35 3.69 4.56 -6.54
CA ASP A 35 3.18 3.65 -7.56
C ASP A 35 2.77 2.28 -7.02
N PHE A 36 2.15 1.46 -7.87
CA PHE A 36 1.91 0.05 -7.59
C PHE A 36 2.31 -0.81 -8.79
N ILE A 37 2.74 -2.03 -8.51
CA ILE A 37 3.10 -3.03 -9.51
C ILE A 37 2.21 -4.23 -9.26
N ASP A 38 1.34 -4.52 -10.21
CA ASP A 38 0.48 -5.69 -10.19
C ASP A 38 1.05 -6.75 -11.14
N THR A 39 1.34 -7.92 -10.59
CA THR A 39 1.82 -9.10 -11.32
C THR A 39 0.86 -10.24 -11.04
N GLU A 40 0.88 -11.29 -11.87
CA GLU A 40 -0.08 -12.41 -11.78
C GLU A 40 -0.26 -12.98 -10.36
N ASN A 41 0.79 -12.98 -9.53
CA ASN A 41 0.77 -13.58 -8.19
C ASN A 41 1.08 -12.59 -7.06
N LYS A 42 1.27 -11.30 -7.37
CA LYS A 42 1.74 -10.34 -6.36
C LYS A 42 1.38 -8.91 -6.73
N LEU A 43 0.80 -8.22 -5.75
CA LEU A 43 0.66 -6.78 -5.72
C LEU A 43 1.76 -6.17 -4.85
N MET A 44 2.53 -5.23 -5.41
CA MET A 44 3.54 -4.46 -4.69
C MET A 44 3.16 -2.99 -4.68
N LEU A 45 3.27 -2.35 -3.52
CA LEU A 45 3.00 -0.92 -3.33
C LEU A 45 4.31 -0.20 -3.03
N VAL A 46 4.58 0.87 -3.76
CA VAL A 46 5.79 1.68 -3.65
C VAL A 46 5.45 2.96 -2.89
N PHE A 47 5.79 3.00 -1.61
CA PHE A 47 5.55 4.14 -0.74
C PHE A 47 6.80 5.01 -0.56
N GLU A 48 6.61 6.21 -0.04
CA GLU A 48 7.70 6.97 0.57
C GLU A 48 8.34 6.20 1.73
N TYR A 49 9.65 6.38 1.86
CA TYR A 49 10.42 5.73 2.90
C TYR A 49 10.38 6.56 4.19
N MET A 50 10.19 5.87 5.31
CA MET A 50 10.25 6.45 6.65
C MET A 50 11.27 5.65 7.47
N ASP A 51 12.24 6.35 8.09
CA ASP A 51 13.32 5.70 8.84
C ASP A 51 12.82 4.87 10.03
N LYS A 52 11.74 5.33 10.69
CA LYS A 52 11.18 4.72 11.89
C LYS A 52 9.66 4.75 11.87
N ASP A 53 9.06 3.68 12.36
CA ASP A 53 7.69 3.71 12.86
C ASP A 53 7.66 4.23 14.31
N LEU A 54 6.48 4.69 14.75
CA LEU A 54 6.32 5.26 16.09
C LEU A 54 6.72 4.28 17.19
N LYS A 55 6.43 2.99 17.03
CA LYS A 55 6.75 1.98 18.04
C LYS A 55 8.26 1.88 18.25
N LYS A 56 9.03 1.73 17.16
CA LYS A 56 10.51 1.72 17.23
C LYS A 56 11.09 3.01 17.78
N TYR A 57 10.45 4.15 17.50
CA TYR A 57 10.86 5.43 18.07
C TYR A 57 10.67 5.45 19.60
N MET A 58 9.54 4.92 20.10
CA MET A 58 9.21 4.89 21.52
C MET A 58 9.97 3.82 22.31
N ASP A 59 10.37 2.73 21.66
CA ASP A 59 11.16 1.64 22.27
C ASP A 59 12.68 1.97 22.33
N SER A 60 13.10 3.14 21.81
CA SER A 60 14.47 3.68 21.89
C SER A 60 14.64 4.60 23.10
#